data_AF-A0A6L7EU55-F1
#
_entry.id   AF-A0A6L7EU55-F1
#
_cell.length_a   1.000
_cell.length_b   1.000
_cell.length_c   1.000
_cell.angle_alpha   90.00
_cell.angle_beta   90.00
_cell.angle_gamma   90.00
#
_symmetry.space_group_name_H-M   'P 1'
#
loop_
_entity.id
_entity.type
_entity.pdbx_description
1 polymer ?
#
loop_
_entity_poly.entity_id
_entity_poly.type
_entity_poly.pdbx_seq_one_letter_code
_entity_poly.pdbx_strand_id
1 'polypeptide(L)'
;MSSRLLVLLWLLVVGAGLAALVCSLASVGPDWLDGVGATAVVTAYSWALAARTGGRPVVFGALALVLGVVVLALDRDALRTGAAVMTCLVSAVLGVMATTPAVRFVQAARECVIALLIAAVGAMATVGFDPVLSVVRFEYTTLGLALVGAFAVVHRLGAGLHGLGRRGVVGVLIGALVLGATLLYAELLRRYGSAGLVESLLDGVRWSREHLGAFPRPIETVLGVPALVWGCHMRARRRQGWWLCAFGVAATTPVANALVNPSISLLECALSVVYGLVIGLALGYAVIRVDLALTGSRGQGGRRLEEAGAVRPEPPRTAALL
;
A
#
# COMPACT_ATOMS: atom_id res chain seq x y z
N MET A 1 26.44 -2.39 15.09
CA MET A 1 26.16 -3.34 13.99
C MET A 1 26.20 -2.59 12.67
N SER A 2 26.88 -3.11 11.64
CA SER A 2 26.89 -2.48 10.31
C SER A 2 25.47 -2.41 9.73
N SER A 3 25.08 -1.28 9.13
CA SER A 3 23.75 -1.08 8.51
C SER A 3 23.35 -2.22 7.56
N ARG A 4 24.33 -2.80 6.84
CA ARG A 4 24.11 -3.94 5.94
C ARG A 4 23.68 -5.21 6.68
N LEU A 5 24.25 -5.47 7.85
CA LEU A 5 23.94 -6.67 8.63
C LEU A 5 22.50 -6.64 9.17
N LEU A 6 22.02 -5.46 9.57
CA LEU A 6 20.62 -5.29 9.99
C LEU A 6 19.64 -5.51 8.83
N VAL A 7 19.97 -5.02 7.63
CA VAL A 7 19.15 -5.26 6.43
C VAL A 7 19.15 -6.74 6.05
N LEU A 8 20.30 -7.41 6.09
CA LEU A 8 20.39 -8.84 5.83
C LEU A 8 19.57 -9.65 6.84
N LEU A 9 19.68 -9.34 8.13
CA LEU A 9 18.88 -10.00 9.17
C LEU A 9 17.38 -9.76 8.95
N TRP A 10 16.98 -8.54 8.60
CA TRP A 10 15.59 -8.23 8.26
C TRP A 10 15.10 -9.05 7.06
N LEU A 11 15.88 -9.14 5.99
CA LEU A 11 15.56 -9.95 4.81
C LEU A 11 15.45 -11.43 5.15
N LEU A 12 16.32 -11.94 6.01
CA LEU A 12 16.27 -13.34 6.47
C LEU A 12 15.00 -13.61 7.29
N VAL A 13 14.62 -12.71 8.20
CA VAL A 13 13.39 -12.88 9.00
C VAL A 13 12.15 -12.80 8.12
N VAL A 14 12.07 -11.83 7.19
CA VAL A 14 10.94 -11.74 6.25
C VAL A 14 10.92 -12.95 5.32
N GLY A 15 12.07 -13.38 4.80
CA GLY A 15 12.18 -14.54 3.92
C GLY A 15 11.77 -15.84 4.61
N ALA A 16 12.22 -16.06 5.85
CA ALA A 16 11.85 -17.22 6.65
C ALA A 16 10.35 -17.21 7.01
N GLY A 17 9.81 -16.05 7.42
CA GLY A 17 8.38 -15.91 7.70
C GLY A 17 7.52 -16.14 6.46
N LEU A 18 7.93 -15.62 5.30
CA LEU A 18 7.26 -15.87 4.03
C LEU A 18 7.34 -17.33 3.61
N ALA A 19 8.50 -17.98 3.78
CA ALA A 19 8.65 -19.41 3.49
C ALA A 19 7.70 -20.25 4.36
N ALA A 20 7.60 -19.95 5.65
CA ALA A 20 6.64 -20.60 6.55
C ALA A 20 5.19 -20.44 6.07
N LEU A 21 4.79 -19.22 5.67
CA LEU A 21 3.45 -18.93 5.13
C LEU A 21 3.19 -19.68 3.82
N VAL A 22 4.17 -19.77 2.92
CA VAL A 22 4.04 -20.51 1.65
C VAL A 22 3.96 -22.01 1.89
N CYS A 23 4.74 -22.57 2.83
CA CYS A 23 4.63 -23.96 3.23
C CYS A 23 3.23 -24.27 3.78
N SER A 24 2.70 -23.41 4.65
CA SER A 24 1.34 -23.57 5.18
C SER A 24 0.27 -23.50 4.10
N LEU A 25 0.42 -22.59 3.12
CA LEU A 25 -0.50 -22.48 1.98
C LEU A 25 -0.49 -23.76 1.11
N ALA A 26 0.65 -24.44 1.04
CA ALA A 26 0.78 -25.74 0.36
C ALA A 26 0.37 -26.94 1.23
N SER A 27 -0.23 -26.70 2.41
CA SER A 27 -0.56 -27.73 3.42
C SER A 27 0.67 -28.54 3.86
N VAL A 28 1.86 -27.91 3.87
CA VAL A 28 3.13 -28.53 4.29
C VAL A 28 3.56 -27.96 5.64
N GLY A 29 3.71 -28.85 6.62
CA GLY A 29 4.16 -28.49 7.97
C GLY A 29 3.04 -28.50 9.00
N PRO A 30 3.32 -28.05 10.24
CA PRO A 30 2.35 -28.06 11.32
C PRO A 30 1.37 -26.87 11.23
N ASP A 31 0.18 -27.03 11.82
CA ASP A 31 -0.93 -26.06 11.77
C ASP A 31 -0.64 -24.71 12.44
N TRP A 32 0.46 -24.58 13.19
CA TRP A 32 0.88 -23.32 13.81
C TRP A 32 1.87 -22.51 12.96
N LEU A 33 2.32 -23.08 11.83
CA LEU A 33 3.38 -22.52 11.02
C LEU A 33 2.97 -21.19 10.35
N ASP A 34 1.71 -21.07 9.95
CA ASP A 34 1.12 -19.84 9.41
C ASP A 34 1.17 -18.68 10.41
N GLY A 35 0.76 -18.91 11.65
CA GLY A 35 0.73 -17.90 12.72
C GLY A 35 2.13 -17.44 13.09
N VAL A 36 3.10 -18.36 13.16
CA VAL A 36 4.51 -18.03 13.40
C VAL A 36 5.09 -17.22 12.23
N GLY A 37 4.81 -17.64 10.99
CA GLY A 37 5.22 -16.92 9.79
C GLY A 37 4.64 -15.50 9.74
N ALA A 38 3.34 -15.36 10.01
CA ALA A 38 2.65 -14.08 10.09
C ALA A 38 3.24 -13.17 11.17
N THR A 39 3.49 -13.72 12.37
CA THR A 39 4.12 -13.00 13.48
C THR A 39 5.53 -12.52 13.14
N ALA A 40 6.33 -13.34 12.46
CA ALA A 40 7.67 -12.96 12.02
C ALA A 40 7.62 -11.80 11.00
N VAL A 41 6.73 -11.88 10.01
CA VAL A 41 6.56 -10.83 8.99
C VAL A 41 6.08 -9.52 9.62
N VAL A 42 5.01 -9.53 10.43
CA VAL A 42 4.50 -8.29 11.04
C VAL A 42 5.50 -7.67 12.02
N THR A 43 6.27 -8.50 12.73
CA THR A 43 7.38 -8.05 13.59
C THR A 43 8.44 -7.32 12.79
N ALA A 44 8.91 -7.95 11.70
CA ALA A 44 9.92 -7.36 10.82
C ALA A 44 9.40 -6.09 10.14
N TYR A 45 8.14 -6.06 9.73
CA TYR A 45 7.54 -4.91 9.07
C TYR A 45 7.32 -3.74 10.04
N SER A 46 6.90 -4.02 11.27
CA SER A 46 6.76 -3.01 12.33
C SER A 46 8.12 -2.39 12.68
N TRP A 47 9.16 -3.23 12.77
CA TRP A 47 10.54 -2.76 12.93
C TRP A 47 10.98 -1.87 11.77
N ALA A 48 10.75 -2.30 10.52
CA ALA A 48 11.16 -1.55 9.33
C ALA A 48 10.41 -0.21 9.19
N LEU A 49 9.11 -0.19 9.48
CA LEU A 49 8.31 1.03 9.45
C LEU A 49 8.81 2.02 10.50
N ALA A 50 9.08 1.56 11.71
CA ALA A 50 9.67 2.40 12.76
C ALA A 50 11.08 2.88 12.38
N ALA A 51 11.92 2.05 11.76
CA ALA A 51 13.25 2.44 11.29
C ALA A 51 13.18 3.50 10.19
N ARG A 52 12.28 3.31 9.22
CA ARG A 52 12.10 4.23 8.09
C ARG A 52 11.56 5.59 8.53
N THR A 53 10.71 5.61 9.55
CA THR A 53 10.09 6.84 10.07
C THR A 53 10.88 7.52 11.19
N GLY A 54 12.12 7.07 11.47
CA GLY A 54 12.98 7.65 12.53
C GLY A 54 12.46 7.41 13.95
N GLY A 55 11.68 6.35 14.16
CA GLY A 55 11.13 5.95 15.45
C GLY A 55 12.07 5.07 16.27
N ARG A 56 11.49 4.18 17.10
CA ARG A 56 12.22 3.22 17.96
C ARG A 56 12.01 1.78 17.44
N PRO A 57 12.83 1.29 16.50
CA PRO A 57 12.56 0.04 15.78
C PRO A 57 12.48 -1.19 16.70
N VAL A 58 13.38 -1.25 17.69
CA VAL A 58 13.45 -2.35 18.66
C VAL A 58 12.17 -2.40 19.51
N VAL A 59 11.65 -1.24 19.93
CA VAL A 59 10.44 -1.17 20.76
C VAL A 59 9.21 -1.64 19.98
N PHE A 60 9.00 -1.10 18.78
CA PHE A 60 7.84 -1.48 17.96
C PHE A 60 7.94 -2.90 17.42
N GLY A 61 9.13 -3.37 17.07
CA GLY A 61 9.37 -4.77 16.68
C GLY A 61 9.11 -5.72 17.85
N ALA A 62 9.66 -5.45 19.04
CA ALA A 62 9.44 -6.28 20.22
C ALA A 62 7.96 -6.29 20.65
N LEU A 63 7.28 -5.14 20.60
CA LEU A 63 5.85 -5.07 20.90
C LEU A 63 5.03 -5.90 19.90
N ALA A 64 5.31 -5.80 18.59
CA ALA A 64 4.64 -6.61 17.58
C ALA A 64 4.88 -8.11 17.80
N LEU A 65 6.10 -8.50 18.18
CA LEU A 65 6.43 -9.89 18.51
C LEU A 65 5.64 -10.38 19.73
N VAL A 66 5.65 -9.63 20.82
CA VAL A 66 4.91 -9.98 22.04
C VAL A 66 3.42 -10.09 21.76
N LEU A 67 2.84 -9.13 21.04
CA LEU A 67 1.42 -9.16 20.69
C LEU A 67 1.09 -10.35 19.77
N GLY A 68 1.92 -10.65 18.78
CA GLY A 68 1.75 -11.81 17.92
C GLY A 68 1.79 -13.12 18.70
N VAL A 69 2.78 -13.29 19.59
CA VAL A 69 2.87 -14.47 20.47
C VAL A 69 1.63 -14.57 21.39
N VAL A 70 1.17 -13.46 21.97
CA VAL A 70 -0.04 -13.44 22.81
C VAL A 70 -1.28 -13.84 22.01
N VAL A 71 -1.42 -13.36 20.77
CA VAL A 71 -2.53 -13.72 19.87
C VAL A 71 -2.54 -15.22 19.62
N LEU A 72 -1.39 -15.81 19.30
CA LEU A 72 -1.27 -17.26 19.06
C LEU A 72 -1.48 -18.09 20.32
N ALA A 73 -1.02 -17.61 21.49
CA ALA A 73 -1.13 -18.34 22.75
C ALA A 73 -2.56 -18.32 23.32
N LEU A 74 -3.28 -17.22 23.15
CA LEU A 74 -4.66 -17.08 23.65
C LEU A 74 -5.72 -17.63 22.70
N ASP A 75 -5.37 -17.75 21.41
CA ASP A 75 -6.19 -18.35 20.37
C ASP A 75 -7.65 -17.85 20.33
N ARG A 76 -7.82 -16.53 20.42
CA ARG A 76 -9.15 -15.89 20.35
C ARG A 76 -9.36 -15.23 19.00
N ASP A 77 -10.50 -15.50 18.38
CA ASP A 77 -10.91 -14.92 17.08
C ASP A 77 -10.76 -13.39 17.05
N ALA A 78 -11.19 -12.71 18.12
CA ALA A 78 -11.09 -11.25 18.21
C ALA A 78 -9.62 -10.74 18.17
N LEU A 79 -8.69 -11.48 18.79
CA LEU A 79 -7.27 -11.14 18.79
C LEU A 79 -6.62 -11.46 17.45
N ARG A 80 -6.96 -12.59 16.82
CA ARG A 80 -6.53 -12.98 15.48
C ARG A 80 -6.97 -11.94 14.43
N THR A 81 -8.25 -11.55 14.46
CA THR A 81 -8.78 -10.50 13.58
C THR A 81 -8.13 -9.15 13.83
N GLY A 82 -7.91 -8.77 15.09
CA GLY A 82 -7.17 -7.56 15.44
C GLY A 82 -5.72 -7.56 14.90
N ALA A 83 -5.02 -8.67 15.06
CA ALA A 83 -3.66 -8.86 14.55
C ALA A 83 -3.62 -8.79 13.01
N ALA A 84 -4.59 -9.39 12.33
CA ALA A 84 -4.72 -9.31 10.87
C ALA A 84 -4.95 -7.86 10.40
N VAL A 85 -5.84 -7.09 11.06
CA VAL A 85 -6.06 -5.67 10.75
C VAL A 85 -4.77 -4.86 10.91
N MET A 86 -4.05 -5.06 12.03
CA MET A 86 -2.79 -4.36 12.30
C MET A 86 -1.68 -4.77 11.32
N THR A 87 -1.62 -6.03 10.92
CA THR A 87 -0.66 -6.55 9.93
C THR A 87 -0.92 -5.93 8.56
N CYS A 88 -2.18 -5.86 8.13
CA CYS A 88 -2.59 -5.22 6.90
C CYS A 88 -2.21 -3.71 6.91
N LEU A 89 -2.55 -3.01 8.00
CA LEU A 89 -2.21 -1.61 8.22
C LEU A 89 -0.70 -1.34 8.09
N VAL A 90 0.11 -2.07 8.86
CA VAL A 90 1.57 -1.89 8.89
C VAL A 90 2.16 -2.18 7.52
N SER A 91 1.72 -3.24 6.85
CA SER A 91 2.19 -3.61 5.50
C SER A 91 1.83 -2.55 4.46
N ALA A 92 0.60 -2.04 4.49
CA ALA A 92 0.14 -1.02 3.57
C ALA A 92 0.94 0.29 3.73
N VAL A 93 1.11 0.76 4.97
CA VAL A 93 1.86 1.98 5.27
C VAL A 93 3.35 1.80 4.97
N LEU A 94 3.95 0.66 5.32
CA LEU A 94 5.34 0.36 5.00
C LEU A 94 5.59 0.36 3.49
N GLY A 95 4.69 -0.23 2.69
CA GLY A 95 4.77 -0.22 1.24
C GLY A 95 4.91 1.20 0.69
N VAL A 96 4.12 2.15 1.19
CA VAL A 96 4.22 3.57 0.82
C VAL A 96 5.53 4.18 1.32
N MET A 97 5.89 3.99 2.60
CA MET A 97 7.08 4.62 3.21
C MET A 97 8.41 4.09 2.65
N ALA A 98 8.40 2.89 2.09
CA ALA A 98 9.56 2.28 1.44
C ALA A 98 9.88 2.91 0.07
N THR A 99 8.95 3.65 -0.54
CA THR A 99 9.18 4.30 -1.83
C THR A 99 10.24 5.40 -1.74
N THR A 100 10.99 5.58 -2.83
CA THR A 100 11.99 6.64 -2.97
C THR A 100 11.56 7.69 -4.01
N PRO A 101 12.07 8.93 -3.95
CA PRO A 101 11.81 9.92 -4.99
C PRO A 101 12.27 9.42 -6.37
N ALA A 102 11.52 9.74 -7.41
CA ALA A 102 11.75 9.24 -8.76
C ALA A 102 11.67 10.37 -9.80
N VAL A 103 12.78 10.64 -10.52
CA VAL A 103 12.80 11.69 -11.55
C VAL A 103 12.10 11.20 -12.82
N ARG A 104 12.26 9.93 -13.16
CA ARG A 104 11.68 9.32 -14.37
C ARG A 104 10.45 8.49 -14.04
N PHE A 105 9.51 8.44 -14.98
CA PHE A 105 8.29 7.63 -14.83
C PHE A 105 8.59 6.15 -14.55
N VAL A 106 9.56 5.56 -15.27
CA VAL A 106 9.96 4.15 -15.06
C VAL A 106 10.47 3.90 -13.64
N GLN A 107 11.18 4.88 -13.06
CA GLN A 107 11.62 4.78 -11.66
C GLN A 107 10.42 4.83 -10.72
N ALA A 108 9.45 5.72 -10.97
CA ALA A 108 8.23 5.81 -10.16
C ALA A 108 7.37 4.53 -10.27
N ALA A 109 7.27 3.96 -11.47
CA ALA A 109 6.59 2.69 -11.70
C ALA A 109 7.27 1.55 -10.94
N ARG A 110 8.61 1.49 -10.96
CA ARG A 110 9.38 0.54 -10.14
C ARG A 110 9.08 0.69 -8.65
N GLU A 111 9.00 1.92 -8.13
CA GLU A 111 8.66 2.14 -6.72
C GLU A 111 7.23 1.67 -6.39
N CYS A 112 6.28 1.78 -7.32
CA CYS A 112 4.93 1.24 -7.13
C CYS A 112 4.93 -0.29 -7.08
N VAL A 113 5.68 -0.95 -7.98
CA VAL A 113 5.87 -2.42 -7.94
C VAL A 113 6.42 -2.84 -6.59
N ILE A 114 7.44 -2.15 -6.08
CA ILE A 114 8.06 -2.48 -4.79
C ILE A 114 7.06 -2.28 -3.63
N ALA A 115 6.28 -1.19 -3.65
CA ALA A 115 5.26 -0.94 -2.65
C ALA A 115 4.19 -2.05 -2.62
N LEU A 116 3.74 -2.50 -3.79
CA LEU A 116 2.78 -3.59 -3.94
C LEU A 116 3.36 -4.94 -3.55
N LEU A 117 4.65 -5.21 -3.83
CA LEU A 117 5.32 -6.44 -3.39
C LEU A 117 5.41 -6.52 -1.86
N ILE A 118 5.73 -5.40 -1.20
CA ILE A 118 5.70 -5.31 0.28
C ILE A 118 4.29 -5.60 0.78
N ALA A 119 3.27 -4.99 0.17
CA ALA A 119 1.88 -5.24 0.52
C ALA A 119 1.46 -6.70 0.29
N ALA A 120 1.92 -7.34 -0.79
CA ALA A 120 1.59 -8.72 -1.12
C ALA A 120 2.15 -9.73 -0.12
N VAL A 121 3.39 -9.51 0.35
CA VAL A 121 3.95 -10.29 1.48
C VAL A 121 3.13 -10.04 2.76
N GLY A 122 2.72 -8.79 2.98
CA GLY A 122 1.77 -8.45 4.04
C GLY A 122 0.43 -9.19 3.94
N ALA A 123 -0.08 -9.42 2.73
CA ALA A 123 -1.33 -10.15 2.50
C ALA A 123 -1.26 -11.60 2.99
N MET A 124 -0.13 -12.27 2.72
CA MET A 124 0.13 -13.63 3.23
C MET A 124 0.14 -13.63 4.76
N ALA A 125 0.81 -12.65 5.37
CA ALA A 125 0.86 -12.54 6.83
C ALA A 125 -0.51 -12.19 7.45
N THR A 126 -1.32 -11.35 6.79
CA THR A 126 -2.67 -11.02 7.21
C THR A 126 -3.55 -12.27 7.29
N VAL A 127 -3.48 -13.13 6.27
CA VAL A 127 -4.25 -14.39 6.24
C VAL A 127 -3.69 -15.44 7.20
N GLY A 128 -2.37 -15.45 7.45
CA GLY A 128 -1.75 -16.40 8.37
C GLY A 128 -2.17 -16.26 9.85
N PHE A 129 -2.91 -15.21 10.21
CA PHE A 129 -3.57 -15.14 11.53
C PHE A 129 -4.96 -15.82 11.55
N ASP A 130 -5.43 -16.31 10.41
CA ASP A 130 -6.76 -16.90 10.20
C ASP A 130 -7.90 -16.07 10.83
N PRO A 131 -8.13 -14.85 10.32
CA PRO A 131 -9.07 -13.93 10.95
C PRO A 131 -10.53 -14.24 10.59
N VAL A 132 -11.40 -14.31 11.61
CA VAL A 132 -12.86 -14.41 11.42
C VAL A 132 -13.45 -13.02 11.20
N LEU A 133 -13.95 -12.73 10.00
CA LEU A 133 -14.34 -11.38 9.61
C LEU A 133 -15.48 -11.30 8.59
N SER A 134 -16.12 -10.13 8.58
CA SER A 134 -16.91 -9.65 7.43
C SER A 134 -15.96 -8.93 6.46
N VAL A 135 -15.80 -9.46 5.25
CA VAL A 135 -14.86 -8.95 4.23
C VAL A 135 -15.01 -7.44 4.03
N VAL A 136 -16.24 -6.96 3.84
CA VAL A 136 -16.52 -5.52 3.62
C VAL A 136 -16.08 -4.66 4.81
N ARG A 137 -16.36 -5.09 6.05
CA ARG A 137 -15.96 -4.33 7.24
C ARG A 137 -14.45 -4.32 7.40
N PHE A 138 -13.79 -5.45 7.12
CA PHE A 138 -12.35 -5.57 7.19
C PHE A 138 -11.66 -4.65 6.17
N GLU A 139 -12.13 -4.63 4.92
CA GLU A 139 -11.61 -3.76 3.85
C GLU A 139 -11.73 -2.28 4.22
N TYR A 140 -12.91 -1.82 4.68
CA TYR A 140 -13.07 -0.42 5.08
C TYR A 140 -12.26 -0.05 6.33
N THR A 141 -12.20 -0.95 7.31
CA THR A 141 -11.46 -0.70 8.56
C THR A 141 -9.96 -0.60 8.28
N THR A 142 -9.40 -1.53 7.53
CA THR A 142 -7.99 -1.52 7.15
C THR A 142 -7.64 -0.30 6.29
N LEU A 143 -8.48 0.04 5.30
CA LEU A 143 -8.27 1.23 4.46
C LEU A 143 -8.33 2.52 5.27
N GLY A 144 -9.34 2.68 6.12
CA GLY A 144 -9.50 3.85 6.98
C GLY A 144 -8.34 4.03 7.95
N LEU A 145 -7.94 2.95 8.64
CA LEU A 145 -6.79 2.97 9.54
C LEU A 145 -5.48 3.22 8.78
N ALA A 146 -5.30 2.65 7.59
CA ALA A 146 -4.10 2.84 6.77
C ALA A 146 -3.97 4.28 6.26
N LEU A 147 -5.08 4.91 5.88
CA LEU A 147 -5.11 6.34 5.59
C LEU A 147 -4.70 7.15 6.81
N VAL A 148 -5.35 6.95 7.97
CA VAL A 148 -5.01 7.66 9.21
C VAL A 148 -3.53 7.47 9.57
N GLY A 149 -3.03 6.25 9.52
CA GLY A 149 -1.62 5.92 9.80
C GLY A 149 -0.66 6.58 8.81
N ALA A 150 -0.91 6.50 7.52
CA ALA A 150 -0.08 7.13 6.50
C ALA A 150 -0.08 8.67 6.62
N PHE A 151 -1.25 9.28 6.83
CA PHE A 151 -1.35 10.72 7.06
C PHE A 151 -0.65 11.15 8.34
N ALA A 152 -0.77 10.40 9.43
CA ALA A 152 -0.06 10.70 10.68
C ALA A 152 1.47 10.65 10.49
N VAL A 153 1.98 9.63 9.78
CA VAL A 153 3.39 9.53 9.45
C VAL A 153 3.83 10.68 8.54
N VAL A 154 3.09 10.94 7.46
CA VAL A 154 3.41 12.01 6.50
C VAL A 154 3.34 13.38 7.15
N HIS A 155 2.42 13.61 8.09
CA HIS A 155 2.35 14.86 8.84
C HIS A 155 3.67 15.13 9.59
N ARG A 156 4.28 14.10 10.18
CA ARG A 156 5.61 14.18 10.81
C ARG A 156 6.73 14.37 9.77
N LEU A 157 6.67 13.67 8.64
CA LEU A 157 7.70 13.70 7.59
C LEU A 157 7.67 14.96 6.72
N GLY A 158 6.52 15.63 6.58
CA GLY A 158 6.23 16.66 5.58
C GLY A 158 6.40 18.10 6.03
N ALA A 159 6.97 18.35 7.22
CA ALA A 159 6.97 19.64 7.93
C ALA A 159 5.59 20.09 8.48
N GLY A 160 4.69 19.13 8.74
CA GLY A 160 3.33 19.42 9.21
C GLY A 160 2.41 20.00 8.15
N LEU A 161 1.22 20.45 8.56
CA LEU A 161 0.27 21.13 7.66
C LEU A 161 0.84 22.44 7.09
N HIS A 162 1.79 23.07 7.79
CA HIS A 162 2.49 24.26 7.34
C HIS A 162 3.43 23.99 6.14
N GLY A 163 3.82 22.73 5.90
CA GLY A 163 4.58 22.31 4.71
C GLY A 163 3.72 22.09 3.46
N LEU A 164 2.39 22.12 3.59
CA LEU A 164 1.45 22.06 2.47
C LEU A 164 1.42 23.41 1.75
N GLY A 165 2.28 23.59 0.77
CA GLY A 165 2.08 24.66 -0.21
C GLY A 165 0.84 24.39 -1.07
N ARG A 166 0.41 25.40 -1.83
CA ARG A 166 -0.82 25.38 -2.64
C ARG A 166 -1.01 24.10 -3.47
N ARG A 167 0.06 23.56 -4.05
CA ARG A 167 -0.01 22.32 -4.86
C ARG A 167 -0.30 21.07 -4.02
N GLY A 168 0.33 20.96 -2.85
CA GLY A 168 0.05 19.86 -1.94
C GLY A 168 -1.41 19.90 -1.46
N VAL A 169 -1.95 21.10 -1.15
CA VAL A 169 -3.36 21.26 -0.75
C VAL A 169 -4.29 20.80 -1.86
N VAL A 170 -4.05 21.26 -3.09
CA VAL A 170 -4.85 20.83 -4.26
C VAL A 170 -4.76 19.31 -4.46
N GLY A 171 -3.56 18.73 -4.37
CA GLY A 171 -3.38 17.28 -4.47
C GLY A 171 -4.15 16.50 -3.39
N VAL A 172 -4.14 16.98 -2.15
CA VAL A 172 -4.89 16.36 -1.05
C VAL A 172 -6.40 16.49 -1.25
N LEU A 173 -6.87 17.66 -1.68
CA LEU A 173 -8.29 17.88 -1.96
C LEU A 173 -8.77 16.98 -3.11
N ILE A 174 -8.01 16.88 -4.20
CA ILE A 174 -8.32 16.00 -5.33
C ILE A 174 -8.31 14.54 -4.87
N GLY A 175 -7.29 14.11 -4.14
CA GLY A 175 -7.20 12.74 -3.62
C GLY A 175 -8.39 12.40 -2.70
N ALA A 176 -8.74 13.29 -1.78
CA ALA A 176 -9.88 13.14 -0.89
C ALA A 176 -11.22 13.12 -1.66
N LEU A 177 -11.37 13.97 -2.67
CA LEU A 177 -12.55 14.02 -3.52
C LEU A 177 -12.70 12.72 -4.33
N VAL A 178 -11.64 12.25 -4.98
CA VAL A 178 -11.63 11.00 -5.75
C VAL A 178 -11.93 9.82 -4.82
N LEU A 179 -11.32 9.76 -3.64
CA LEU A 179 -11.60 8.72 -2.65
C LEU A 179 -13.07 8.76 -2.23
N GLY A 180 -13.56 9.93 -1.82
CA GLY A 180 -14.93 10.14 -1.36
C GLY A 180 -15.94 9.80 -2.45
N ALA A 181 -15.72 10.25 -3.69
CA ALA A 181 -16.56 9.93 -4.83
C ALA A 181 -16.58 8.42 -5.12
N THR A 182 -15.42 7.75 -5.07
CA THR A 182 -15.33 6.30 -5.30
C THR A 182 -16.11 5.51 -4.24
N LEU A 183 -15.94 5.87 -2.97
CA LEU A 183 -16.64 5.23 -1.85
C LEU A 183 -18.14 5.52 -1.86
N LEU A 184 -18.51 6.78 -2.10
CA LEU A 184 -19.90 7.21 -2.18
C LEU A 184 -20.61 6.53 -3.35
N TYR A 185 -19.97 6.45 -4.52
CA TYR A 185 -20.52 5.75 -5.67
C TYR A 185 -20.77 4.28 -5.36
N ALA A 186 -19.81 3.59 -4.73
CA ALA A 186 -19.97 2.20 -4.33
C ALA A 186 -21.14 2.02 -3.34
N GLU A 187 -21.29 2.92 -2.36
CA GLU A 187 -22.36 2.83 -1.38
C GLU A 187 -23.73 3.19 -1.96
N LEU A 188 -23.80 4.20 -2.84
CA LEU A 188 -25.01 4.55 -3.56
C LEU A 188 -25.47 3.40 -4.46
N LEU A 189 -24.54 2.74 -5.17
CA LEU A 189 -24.85 1.58 -5.99
C LEU A 189 -25.42 0.43 -5.15
N ARG A 190 -24.86 0.19 -3.95
CA ARG A 190 -25.31 -0.87 -3.05
C ARG A 190 -26.69 -0.61 -2.43
N ARG A 191 -27.01 0.64 -2.10
CA ARG A 191 -28.27 0.99 -1.40
C ARG A 191 -29.40 1.43 -2.32
N TYR A 192 -29.06 2.10 -3.42
CA TYR A 192 -30.01 2.81 -4.27
C TYR A 192 -29.84 2.49 -5.76
N GLY A 193 -28.95 1.56 -6.12
CA GLY A 193 -28.74 1.16 -7.51
C GLY A 193 -30.03 0.60 -8.12
N SER A 194 -30.43 1.13 -9.29
CA SER A 194 -31.53 0.53 -10.04
C SER A 194 -31.13 -0.87 -10.52
N ALA A 195 -32.09 -1.80 -10.57
CA ALA A 195 -31.82 -3.19 -10.92
C ALA A 195 -31.05 -3.32 -12.25
N GLY A 196 -31.46 -2.58 -13.30
CA GLY A 196 -30.79 -2.63 -14.61
C GLY A 196 -29.37 -2.06 -14.63
N LEU A 197 -29.08 -1.02 -13.83
CA LEU A 197 -27.71 -0.46 -13.73
C LEU A 197 -26.79 -1.45 -13.01
N VAL A 198 -27.28 -2.03 -11.90
CA VAL A 198 -26.53 -3.04 -11.15
C VAL A 198 -26.29 -4.28 -12.00
N GLU A 199 -27.29 -4.74 -12.75
CA GLU A 199 -27.17 -5.88 -13.66
C GLU A 199 -26.14 -5.64 -14.77
N SER A 200 -26.20 -4.49 -15.44
CA SER A 200 -25.23 -4.13 -16.49
C SER A 200 -23.79 -4.07 -15.98
N LEU A 201 -23.58 -3.55 -14.75
CA LEU A 201 -22.26 -3.52 -14.12
C LEU A 201 -21.80 -4.92 -13.73
N LEU A 202 -22.69 -5.75 -13.17
CA LEU A 202 -22.39 -7.13 -12.83
C LEU A 202 -22.09 -7.97 -14.07
N ASP A 203 -22.75 -7.72 -15.20
CA ASP A 203 -22.45 -8.32 -16.50
C ASP A 203 -21.05 -7.97 -16.96
N GLY A 204 -20.65 -6.70 -16.85
CA GLY A 204 -19.27 -6.29 -17.15
C GLY A 204 -18.24 -6.99 -16.26
N VAL A 205 -18.52 -7.12 -14.96
CA VAL A 205 -17.65 -7.84 -14.02
C VAL A 205 -17.58 -9.34 -14.34
N ARG A 206 -18.73 -9.98 -14.65
CA ARG A 206 -18.81 -11.38 -15.07
C ARG A 206 -18.00 -11.60 -16.34
N TRP A 207 -18.23 -10.77 -17.37
CA TRP A 207 -17.50 -10.83 -18.63
C TRP A 207 -15.99 -10.72 -18.41
N SER A 208 -15.55 -9.76 -17.58
CA SER A 208 -14.13 -9.58 -17.25
C SER A 208 -13.54 -10.81 -16.55
N ARG A 209 -14.28 -11.42 -15.63
CA ARG A 209 -13.83 -12.64 -14.95
C ARG A 209 -13.76 -13.83 -15.89
N GLU A 210 -14.73 -13.98 -16.78
CA GLU A 210 -14.78 -15.09 -17.74
C GLU A 210 -13.69 -14.98 -18.82
N HIS A 211 -13.40 -13.77 -19.31
CA HIS A 211 -12.47 -13.57 -20.44
C HIS A 211 -11.05 -13.18 -20.01
N LEU A 212 -10.92 -12.41 -18.93
CA LEU A 212 -9.64 -11.89 -18.43
C LEU A 212 -9.20 -12.58 -17.13
N GLY A 213 -10.04 -13.41 -16.52
CA GLY A 213 -9.72 -14.12 -15.28
C GLY A 213 -9.78 -13.28 -14.01
N ALA A 214 -10.00 -11.96 -14.12
CA ALA A 214 -10.10 -11.05 -12.98
C ALA A 214 -10.74 -9.70 -13.34
N PHE A 215 -11.09 -8.92 -12.31
CA PHE A 215 -11.55 -7.54 -12.44
C PHE A 215 -10.63 -6.61 -11.62
N PRO A 216 -10.10 -5.52 -12.20
CA PRO A 216 -9.19 -4.63 -11.49
C PRO A 216 -9.88 -3.92 -10.32
N ARG A 217 -9.18 -3.76 -9.20
CA ARG A 217 -9.72 -3.10 -8.01
C ARG A 217 -9.87 -1.59 -8.25
N PRO A 218 -11.08 -0.99 -8.22
CA PRO A 218 -11.28 0.40 -8.63
C PRO A 218 -10.52 1.44 -7.79
N ILE A 219 -10.45 1.25 -6.47
CA ILE A 219 -9.76 2.17 -5.56
C ILE A 219 -8.24 2.17 -5.83
N GLU A 220 -7.68 1.00 -6.14
CA GLU A 220 -6.28 0.83 -6.50
C GLU A 220 -5.95 1.50 -7.84
N THR A 221 -6.77 1.27 -8.87
CA THR A 221 -6.55 1.82 -10.22
C THR A 221 -6.75 3.32 -10.30
N VAL A 222 -7.85 3.84 -9.76
CA VAL A 222 -8.27 5.23 -9.96
C VAL A 222 -7.53 6.20 -9.05
N LEU A 223 -7.17 5.76 -7.83
CA LEU A 223 -6.57 6.63 -6.83
C LEU A 223 -5.20 6.14 -6.38
N GLY A 224 -5.11 4.90 -5.88
CA GLY A 224 -3.94 4.42 -5.16
C GLY A 224 -2.64 4.47 -5.97
N VAL A 225 -2.62 3.78 -7.11
CA VAL A 225 -1.43 3.69 -7.96
C VAL A 225 -1.11 5.04 -8.61
N PRO A 226 -2.07 5.79 -9.19
CA PRO A 226 -1.79 7.14 -9.70
C PRO A 226 -1.19 8.06 -8.64
N ALA A 227 -1.71 8.03 -7.40
CA ALA A 227 -1.21 8.85 -6.31
C ALA A 227 0.21 8.45 -5.87
N LEU A 228 0.54 7.15 -5.83
CA LEU A 228 1.90 6.68 -5.57
C LEU A 228 2.89 7.17 -6.62
N VAL A 229 2.57 6.95 -7.90
CA VAL A 229 3.45 7.32 -9.02
C VAL A 229 3.69 8.83 -9.04
N TRP A 230 2.62 9.61 -9.00
CA TRP A 230 2.71 11.07 -9.04
C TRP A 230 3.38 11.62 -7.77
N GLY A 231 3.09 11.03 -6.60
CA GLY A 231 3.74 11.39 -5.35
C GLY A 231 5.25 11.14 -5.38
N CYS A 232 5.71 9.98 -5.88
CA CYS A 232 7.13 9.68 -6.04
C CYS A 232 7.81 10.65 -7.02
N HIS A 233 7.11 11.01 -8.10
CA HIS A 233 7.60 11.98 -9.07
C HIS A 233 7.73 13.39 -8.47
N MET A 234 6.72 13.82 -7.71
CA MET A 234 6.72 15.11 -7.02
C MET A 234 7.78 15.18 -5.92
N ARG A 235 8.03 14.08 -5.19
CA ARG A 235 9.05 14.02 -4.13
C ARG A 235 10.46 14.32 -4.60
N ALA A 236 10.79 14.02 -5.86
CA ALA A 236 12.08 14.37 -6.44
C ALA A 236 12.32 15.88 -6.50
N ARG A 237 11.25 16.68 -6.50
CA ARG A 237 11.29 18.15 -6.63
C ARG A 237 10.83 18.88 -5.37
N ARG A 238 9.85 18.32 -4.65
CA ARG A 238 9.12 19.00 -3.55
C ARG A 238 8.73 18.02 -2.46
N ARG A 239 8.93 18.43 -1.19
CA ARG A 239 8.52 17.65 -0.01
C ARG A 239 7.02 17.35 0.05
N GLN A 240 6.19 18.19 -0.59
CA GLN A 240 4.74 18.03 -0.69
C GLN A 240 4.30 16.72 -1.35
N GLY A 241 5.15 16.09 -2.16
CA GLY A 241 4.84 14.80 -2.79
C GLY A 241 4.53 13.68 -1.79
N TRP A 242 4.97 13.79 -0.54
CA TRP A 242 4.59 12.85 0.52
C TRP A 242 3.09 12.80 0.80
N TRP A 243 2.40 13.94 0.70
CA TRP A 243 0.94 13.99 0.91
C TRP A 243 0.18 13.25 -0.19
N LEU A 244 0.70 13.27 -1.42
CA LEU A 244 0.18 12.48 -2.53
C LEU A 244 0.49 10.98 -2.33
N CYS A 245 1.73 10.65 -1.94
CA CYS A 245 2.09 9.27 -1.60
C CYS A 245 1.22 8.69 -0.48
N ALA A 246 0.74 9.50 0.47
CA ALA A 246 -0.14 9.01 1.55
C ALA A 246 -1.40 8.31 1.01
N PHE A 247 -2.03 8.87 -0.04
CA PHE A 247 -3.15 8.21 -0.73
C PHE A 247 -2.77 6.91 -1.43
N GLY A 248 -1.47 6.65 -1.58
CA GLY A 248 -0.95 5.38 -2.05
C GLY A 248 -1.30 4.17 -1.21
N VAL A 249 -1.73 4.36 0.04
CA VAL A 249 -2.33 3.27 0.82
C VAL A 249 -3.62 2.75 0.20
N ALA A 250 -4.30 3.53 -0.64
CA ALA A 250 -5.43 3.07 -1.43
C ALA A 250 -5.02 2.04 -2.51
N ALA A 251 -3.72 1.91 -2.83
CA ALA A 251 -3.19 0.81 -3.62
C ALA A 251 -2.65 -0.32 -2.76
N THR A 252 -1.89 -0.02 -1.71
CA THR A 252 -1.25 -1.07 -0.91
C THR A 252 -2.22 -1.79 0.03
N THR A 253 -3.28 -1.15 0.51
CA THR A 253 -4.25 -1.81 1.41
C THR A 253 -5.07 -2.89 0.71
N PRO A 254 -5.68 -2.65 -0.47
CA PRO A 254 -6.38 -3.70 -1.19
C PRO A 254 -5.50 -4.90 -1.57
N VAL A 255 -4.19 -4.67 -1.74
CA VAL A 255 -3.22 -5.77 -1.93
C VAL A 255 -2.94 -6.49 -0.61
N ALA A 256 -2.70 -5.76 0.47
CA ALA A 256 -2.39 -6.31 1.80
C ALA A 256 -3.55 -7.07 2.46
N ASN A 257 -4.77 -6.96 1.92
CA ASN A 257 -5.92 -7.78 2.31
C ASN A 257 -6.49 -8.61 1.15
N ALA A 258 -5.80 -8.71 0.01
CA ALA A 258 -6.34 -9.36 -1.19
C ALA A 258 -6.73 -10.82 -0.96
N LEU A 259 -5.96 -11.53 -0.13
CA LEU A 259 -6.10 -12.96 0.16
C LEU A 259 -7.14 -13.27 1.24
N VAL A 260 -7.71 -12.25 1.88
CA VAL A 260 -8.65 -12.42 3.00
C VAL A 260 -10.02 -12.91 2.54
N ASN A 261 -10.37 -12.70 1.27
CA ASN A 261 -11.64 -13.17 0.73
C ASN A 261 -11.50 -14.60 0.17
N PRO A 262 -12.10 -15.62 0.82
CA PRO A 262 -11.98 -17.01 0.38
C PRO A 262 -12.73 -17.30 -0.92
N SER A 263 -13.63 -16.40 -1.37
CA SER A 263 -14.39 -16.56 -2.62
C SER A 263 -13.58 -16.24 -3.88
N ILE A 264 -12.35 -15.74 -3.74
CA ILE A 264 -11.51 -15.30 -4.86
C ILE A 264 -10.27 -16.19 -4.91
N SER A 265 -9.99 -16.75 -6.09
CA SER A 265 -8.80 -17.59 -6.29
C SER A 265 -7.50 -16.78 -6.18
N LEU A 266 -6.39 -17.44 -5.85
CA LEU A 266 -5.06 -16.79 -5.81
C LEU A 266 -4.70 -16.14 -7.15
N LEU A 267 -5.04 -16.80 -8.26
CA LEU A 267 -4.79 -16.28 -9.61
C LEU A 267 -5.63 -15.04 -9.89
N GLU A 268 -6.93 -15.06 -9.56
CA GLU A 268 -7.81 -13.89 -9.72
C GLU A 268 -7.30 -12.71 -8.86
N CYS A 269 -6.86 -12.96 -7.63
CA CYS A 269 -6.22 -11.96 -6.78
C CYS A 269 -4.97 -11.35 -7.44
N ALA A 270 -4.06 -12.19 -7.93
CA ALA A 270 -2.83 -11.74 -8.57
C ALA A 270 -3.10 -10.91 -9.84
N LEU A 271 -3.99 -11.40 -10.72
CA LEU A 271 -4.39 -10.69 -11.93
C LEU A 271 -5.08 -9.36 -11.61
N SER A 272 -5.96 -9.32 -10.61
CA SER A 272 -6.64 -8.09 -10.18
C SER A 272 -5.64 -7.00 -9.77
N VAL A 273 -4.57 -7.37 -9.04
CA VAL A 273 -3.49 -6.45 -8.64
C VAL A 273 -2.66 -6.02 -9.84
N VAL A 274 -2.31 -6.95 -10.75
CA VAL A 274 -1.54 -6.60 -11.96
C VAL A 274 -2.31 -5.65 -12.86
N TYR A 275 -3.61 -5.90 -13.09
CA TYR A 275 -4.47 -5.00 -13.85
C TYR A 275 -4.64 -3.66 -13.13
N GLY A 276 -4.79 -3.71 -11.80
CA GLY A 276 -4.75 -2.58 -10.88
C GLY A 276 -3.57 -1.64 -11.14
N LEU A 277 -2.38 -2.23 -11.08
CA LEU A 277 -1.12 -1.57 -11.34
C LEU A 277 -1.04 -1.02 -12.77
N VAL A 278 -1.27 -1.83 -13.80
CA VAL A 278 -1.08 -1.39 -15.20
C VAL A 278 -1.99 -0.22 -15.55
N ILE A 279 -3.28 -0.32 -15.23
CA ILE A 279 -4.25 0.76 -15.50
C ILE A 279 -3.91 1.99 -14.66
N GLY A 280 -3.59 1.81 -13.38
CA GLY A 280 -3.21 2.90 -12.50
C GLY A 280 -1.90 3.60 -12.91
N LEU A 281 -0.92 2.87 -13.45
CA LEU A 281 0.30 3.46 -14.02
C LEU A 281 -0.01 4.31 -15.24
N ALA A 282 -0.92 3.86 -16.12
CA ALA A 282 -1.34 4.63 -17.29
C ALA A 282 -2.04 5.94 -16.89
N LEU A 283 -2.94 5.87 -15.90
CA LEU A 283 -3.60 7.06 -15.33
C LEU A 283 -2.58 7.99 -14.63
N GLY A 284 -1.67 7.43 -13.83
CA GLY A 284 -0.60 8.19 -13.18
C GLY A 284 0.34 8.88 -14.18
N TYR A 285 0.64 8.22 -15.30
CA TYR A 285 1.39 8.83 -16.40
C TYR A 285 0.63 10.03 -16.97
N ALA A 286 -0.66 9.88 -17.26
CA ALA A 286 -1.49 10.98 -17.76
C ALA A 286 -1.52 12.16 -16.78
N VAL A 287 -1.68 11.91 -15.48
CA VAL A 287 -1.65 12.95 -14.43
C VAL A 287 -0.32 13.69 -14.42
N ILE A 288 0.81 12.97 -14.46
CA ILE A 288 2.15 13.60 -14.53
C ILE A 288 2.28 14.46 -15.79
N ARG A 289 1.80 13.99 -16.94
CA ARG A 289 1.88 14.74 -18.20
C ARG A 289 1.05 16.02 -18.15
N VAL A 290 -0.15 15.97 -17.56
CA VAL A 290 -1.00 17.15 -17.36
C VAL A 290 -0.35 18.13 -16.38
N ASP A 291 0.16 17.67 -15.26
CA ASP A 291 0.85 18.52 -14.27
C ASP A 291 2.06 19.24 -14.89
N LEU A 292 2.89 18.51 -15.66
CA LEU A 292 4.03 19.09 -16.37
C LEU A 292 3.60 20.05 -17.49
N ALA A 293 2.50 19.80 -18.19
CA ALA A 293 1.99 20.70 -19.22
C ALA A 293 1.47 22.02 -18.63
N LEU A 294 0.84 21.96 -17.46
CA LEU A 294 0.31 23.13 -16.75
C LEU A 294 1.38 23.92 -16.01
N THR A 295 2.48 23.28 -15.60
CA THR A 295 3.44 23.89 -14.67
C THR A 295 4.89 23.94 -15.12
N GLY A 296 5.26 23.21 -16.17
CA GLY A 296 6.64 23.13 -16.65
C GLY A 296 7.05 24.35 -17.48
N SER A 297 8.36 24.64 -17.46
CA SER A 297 8.94 25.64 -18.36
C SER A 297 8.74 25.24 -19.83
N ARG A 298 8.27 26.18 -20.66
CA ARG A 298 8.05 25.94 -22.10
C ARG A 298 9.40 25.87 -22.82
N GLY A 299 9.81 24.68 -23.25
CA GLY A 299 11.00 24.45 -24.09
C GLY A 299 11.84 23.22 -23.71
N GLN A 300 12.52 22.61 -24.68
CA GLN A 300 13.38 21.43 -24.46
C GLN A 300 14.57 21.72 -23.51
N GLY A 301 15.14 22.94 -23.58
CA GLY A 301 16.23 23.38 -22.71
C GLY A 301 15.80 23.59 -21.26
N GLY A 302 14.63 24.20 -21.05
CA GLY A 302 14.05 24.40 -19.72
C GLY A 302 13.73 23.07 -19.01
N ARG A 303 13.22 22.07 -19.75
CA ARG A 303 13.00 20.71 -19.21
C ARG A 303 14.27 20.02 -18.76
N ARG A 304 15.38 20.15 -19.51
CA ARG A 304 16.67 19.56 -19.12
C ARG A 304 17.25 20.24 -17.88
N LEU A 305 17.12 21.55 -17.77
CA LEU A 305 17.55 22.30 -16.58
C LEU A 305 16.68 21.97 -15.35
N GLU A 306 15.37 21.79 -15.56
CA GLU A 306 14.44 21.39 -14.49
C GLU A 306 14.69 19.94 -14.04
N GLU A 307 15.02 19.03 -14.96
CA GLU A 307 15.45 17.66 -14.64
C GLU A 307 16.81 17.62 -13.93
N ALA A 308 17.75 18.50 -14.31
CA ALA A 308 19.05 18.65 -13.63
C ALA A 308 18.91 19.25 -12.22
N GLY A 309 17.92 20.12 -12.00
CA GLY A 309 17.58 20.69 -10.70
C GLY A 309 16.66 19.81 -9.82
N ALA A 310 16.05 18.76 -10.40
CA ALA A 310 15.14 17.84 -9.71
C ALA A 310 15.87 16.78 -8.88
N VAL A 311 16.81 17.20 -8.05
CA VAL A 311 17.56 16.33 -7.14
C VAL A 311 17.39 16.87 -5.73
N ARG A 312 16.22 16.68 -5.14
CA ARG A 312 16.11 16.72 -3.68
C ARG A 312 16.64 15.39 -3.15
N PRO A 313 17.81 15.35 -2.49
CA PRO A 313 18.31 14.11 -1.91
C PRO A 313 17.39 13.70 -0.76
N GLU A 314 16.74 12.55 -0.89
CA GLU A 314 16.14 11.84 0.24
C GLU A 314 17.03 10.65 0.61
N PRO A 315 17.06 10.24 1.89
CA PRO A 315 17.85 9.09 2.33
C PRO A 315 17.45 7.81 1.59
N PRO A 316 18.40 6.89 1.35
CA PRO A 316 18.11 5.61 0.71
C PRO A 316 17.06 4.83 1.51
N ARG A 317 16.39 3.86 0.88
CA ARG A 317 15.26 3.10 1.48
C ARG A 317 15.59 2.49 2.85
N THR A 318 16.84 2.11 3.07
CA THR A 318 17.33 1.46 4.30
C THR A 318 17.75 2.45 5.40
N ALA A 319 17.68 3.75 5.14
CA ALA A 319 17.94 4.80 6.11
C ALA A 319 16.64 5.44 6.62
N ALA A 320 16.70 6.11 7.77
CA ALA A 320 15.58 6.88 8.29
C ALA A 320 15.28 8.09 7.37
N LEU A 321 14.00 8.48 7.29
CA LEU A 321 13.55 9.67 6.55
C LEU A 321 13.67 10.98 7.36
N LEU A 322 13.85 10.86 8.67
CA LEU A 322 14.04 11.95 9.63
C LEU A 322 15.46 11.92 10.16
#